data_AF-A0A9W5IP59-F1
#
_entry.id   AF-A0A9W5IP59-F1
#
_cell.length_a   1.000
_cell.length_b   1.000
_cell.length_c   1.000
_cell.angle_alpha   90.00
_cell.angle_beta   90.00
_cell.angle_gamma   90.00
#
_symmetry.space_group_name_H-M   'P 1'
#
loop_
_entity.id
_entity.type
_entity.pdbx_description
1 polymer ?
#
loop_
_entity_poly.entity_id
_entity_poly.type
_entity_poly.pdbx_seq_one_letter_code
_entity_poly.pdbx_strand_id
1 'polypeptide(L)'
;MKTKFLALLLSFGLVACGDEVLDYRNVEIVNKQIYAQGENSSFTGKVTNVPFDKVINEEVGKVLNIYARSTGDGKLLEALVIVGVNAMGNSQQKNSLLLCDIKVNNGILDGDVSCHLNGKEDTILKYKYSNGKLDGTLTLYMPTNKNGDIVKVAEAEMSNGTLNGKTKVWSARTGKQVFEITMKDGLANGTTIQNGANGKTFQQETYESGKILKTTYFNPSTGKEIGSVNQDVQGKIINGTSVTYYAFNNAGLLDEPKIIDIKEYQNSRPSGKVIQYDVETGKILSELTFKDGSPYNGLYYRREPDGRSIKNPPEEYINGETKSQIEARKRIEEAEAQRKKLEEESQIVIQACIERLKNDENYASYDIDVLESECQQELNEMSQ
;
A
#
# COMPACT_ATOMS: atom_id res chain seq x y z
N MET A 1 19.20 -83.34 -50.07
CA MET A 1 18.52 -82.07 -49.75
C MET A 1 18.39 -81.95 -48.24
N LYS A 2 19.25 -81.16 -47.60
CA LYS A 2 19.12 -80.79 -46.18
C LYS A 2 19.18 -79.27 -46.09
N THR A 3 18.14 -78.71 -45.49
CA THR A 3 17.89 -77.27 -45.42
C THR A 3 17.95 -76.83 -43.96
N LYS A 4 18.50 -75.63 -43.75
CA LYS A 4 18.40 -74.75 -42.56
C LYS A 4 19.26 -75.16 -41.35
N PHE A 5 19.77 -74.26 -40.50
CA PHE A 5 19.35 -72.90 -40.13
C PHE A 5 20.59 -72.04 -39.83
N LEU A 6 20.63 -70.81 -40.36
CA LEU A 6 21.53 -69.75 -39.91
C LEU A 6 20.77 -68.92 -38.87
N ALA A 7 21.22 -68.95 -37.62
CA ALA A 7 20.65 -68.16 -36.53
C ALA A 7 21.24 -66.75 -36.56
N LEU A 8 20.41 -65.76 -36.92
CA LEU A 8 20.74 -64.34 -36.82
C LEU A 8 20.29 -63.85 -35.43
N LEU A 9 21.26 -63.60 -34.55
CA LEU A 9 21.04 -62.93 -33.27
C LEU A 9 20.74 -61.45 -33.53
N LEU A 10 19.45 -61.06 -33.42
CA LEU A 10 19.05 -59.65 -33.30
C LEU A 10 19.26 -59.20 -31.85
N SER A 11 20.28 -58.37 -31.63
CA SER A 11 20.44 -57.59 -30.40
C SER A 11 19.47 -56.39 -30.45
N PHE A 12 18.35 -56.49 -29.73
CA PHE A 12 17.51 -55.34 -29.41
C PHE A 12 18.24 -54.47 -28.37
N GLY A 13 18.73 -53.31 -28.79
CA GLY A 13 19.13 -52.25 -27.88
C GLY A 13 17.90 -51.68 -27.19
N LEU A 14 17.81 -51.85 -25.87
CA LEU A 14 16.88 -51.12 -25.03
C LEU A 14 17.31 -49.64 -25.04
N VAL A 15 16.73 -48.84 -25.94
CA VAL A 15 16.77 -47.38 -25.81
C VAL A 15 15.84 -47.05 -24.65
N ALA A 16 16.41 -46.95 -23.46
CA ALA A 16 15.73 -46.33 -22.33
C ALA A 16 15.52 -44.85 -22.70
N CYS A 17 14.29 -44.48 -23.09
CA CYS A 17 13.87 -43.09 -23.29
C CYS A 17 13.79 -42.35 -21.95
N GLY A 18 14.92 -42.24 -21.24
CA GLY A 18 15.07 -41.26 -20.17
C GLY A 18 15.40 -39.89 -20.79
N ASP A 19 14.80 -38.82 -20.26
CA ASP A 19 15.23 -37.46 -20.61
C ASP A 19 16.73 -37.32 -20.33
N GLU A 20 17.50 -36.79 -21.28
CA GLU A 20 18.92 -36.46 -21.08
C GLU A 20 19.06 -35.42 -19.96
N VAL A 21 20.08 -35.54 -19.11
CA VAL A 21 20.29 -34.65 -17.96
C VAL A 21 21.62 -33.92 -18.10
N LEU A 22 21.59 -32.58 -18.08
CA LEU A 22 22.74 -31.70 -18.20
C LEU A 22 22.88 -30.81 -16.95
N ASP A 23 24.05 -30.82 -16.31
CA ASP A 23 24.35 -29.86 -15.24
C ASP A 23 24.64 -28.48 -15.85
N TYR A 24 24.10 -27.41 -15.26
CA TYR A 24 24.28 -26.04 -15.76
C TYR A 24 25.74 -25.63 -15.99
N ARG A 25 26.70 -26.20 -15.25
CA ARG A 25 28.14 -25.91 -15.45
C ARG A 25 28.65 -26.32 -16.83
N ASN A 26 27.95 -27.22 -17.51
CA ASN A 26 28.29 -27.73 -18.84
C ASN A 26 27.35 -27.18 -19.93
N VAL A 27 26.64 -26.07 -19.64
CA VAL A 27 25.74 -25.41 -20.60
C VAL A 27 26.47 -24.31 -21.36
N GLU A 28 26.30 -24.29 -22.67
CA GLU A 28 26.59 -23.14 -23.53
C GLU A 28 25.28 -22.49 -23.98
N ILE A 29 25.18 -21.16 -23.86
CA ILE A 29 24.02 -20.40 -24.34
C ILE A 29 24.45 -19.61 -25.57
N VAL A 30 23.96 -20.00 -26.74
CA VAL A 30 24.24 -19.36 -28.03
C VAL A 30 22.92 -18.93 -28.66
N ASN A 31 22.80 -17.66 -29.04
CA ASN A 31 21.57 -17.12 -29.64
C ASN A 31 20.28 -17.42 -28.83
N LYS A 32 20.38 -17.40 -27.50
CA LYS A 32 19.29 -17.74 -26.54
C LYS A 32 18.84 -19.21 -26.58
N GLN A 33 19.57 -20.08 -27.27
CA GLN A 33 19.39 -21.52 -27.24
C GLN A 33 20.41 -22.17 -26.31
N ILE A 34 20.00 -23.24 -25.67
CA ILE A 34 20.79 -24.04 -24.73
C ILE A 34 21.44 -25.20 -25.50
N TYR A 35 22.74 -25.37 -25.30
CA TYR A 35 23.56 -26.44 -25.85
C TYR A 35 24.33 -27.12 -24.71
N ALA A 36 24.64 -28.40 -24.88
CA ALA A 36 25.69 -29.02 -24.09
C ALA A 36 27.05 -28.51 -24.59
N GLN A 37 28.03 -28.41 -23.69
CA GLN A 37 29.35 -27.87 -24.00
C GLN A 37 30.00 -28.57 -25.19
N GLY A 38 30.41 -27.80 -26.21
CA GLY A 38 31.04 -28.31 -27.42
C GLY A 38 30.10 -29.00 -28.43
N GLU A 39 28.80 -29.07 -28.16
CA GLU A 39 27.82 -29.66 -29.09
C GLU A 39 27.29 -28.63 -30.10
N ASN A 40 27.06 -29.09 -31.34
CA ASN A 40 26.51 -28.25 -32.40
C ASN A 40 24.97 -28.28 -32.46
N SER A 41 24.34 -29.29 -31.87
CA SER A 41 22.88 -29.42 -31.80
C SER A 41 22.35 -28.84 -30.50
N SER A 42 21.22 -28.14 -30.60
CA SER A 42 20.51 -27.62 -29.43
C SER A 42 20.08 -28.76 -28.49
N PHE A 43 20.21 -28.53 -27.19
CA PHE A 43 19.91 -29.52 -26.16
C PHE A 43 18.40 -29.79 -26.04
N THR A 44 18.03 -31.04 -25.76
CA THR A 44 16.68 -31.47 -25.39
C THR A 44 16.77 -32.40 -24.19
N GLY A 45 16.12 -32.04 -23.08
CA GLY A 45 16.22 -32.80 -21.84
C GLY A 45 16.01 -31.92 -20.61
N LYS A 46 16.51 -32.39 -19.47
CA LYS A 46 16.50 -31.67 -18.19
C LYS A 46 17.85 -30.98 -17.98
N VAL A 47 17.84 -29.70 -17.62
CA VAL A 47 19.04 -29.00 -17.13
C VAL A 47 18.88 -28.76 -15.64
N THR A 48 19.89 -29.13 -14.84
CA THR A 48 19.86 -29.03 -13.38
C THR A 48 20.76 -27.92 -12.87
N ASN A 49 20.51 -27.46 -11.64
CA ASN A 49 21.32 -26.45 -10.94
C ASN A 49 21.43 -25.11 -11.69
N VAL A 50 20.40 -24.74 -12.46
CA VAL A 50 20.37 -23.48 -13.21
C VAL A 50 20.16 -22.31 -12.25
N PRO A 51 21.04 -21.30 -12.22
CA PRO A 51 20.82 -20.09 -11.43
C PRO A 51 19.49 -19.41 -11.80
N PHE A 52 18.68 -19.07 -10.79
CA PHE A 52 17.34 -18.51 -11.01
C PHE A 52 17.34 -17.22 -11.86
N ASP A 53 18.38 -16.41 -11.78
CA ASP A 53 18.53 -15.19 -12.60
C ASP A 53 18.59 -15.48 -14.11
N LYS A 54 18.82 -16.73 -14.52
CA LYS A 54 18.80 -17.18 -15.92
C LYS A 54 17.42 -17.59 -16.42
N VAL A 55 16.48 -17.85 -15.51
CA VAL A 55 15.16 -18.43 -15.83
C VAL A 55 13.99 -17.61 -15.30
N ILE A 56 14.26 -16.58 -14.49
CA ILE A 56 13.28 -15.61 -14.00
C ILE A 56 12.74 -14.75 -15.14
N ASN A 57 11.46 -14.38 -15.04
CA ASN A 57 10.87 -13.35 -15.88
C ASN A 57 10.08 -12.33 -15.05
N GLU A 58 9.59 -11.28 -15.72
CA GLU A 58 8.85 -10.18 -15.09
C GLU A 58 7.60 -10.66 -14.34
N GLU A 59 6.87 -11.63 -14.90
CA GLU A 59 5.61 -12.13 -14.34
C GLU A 59 5.82 -12.90 -13.02
N VAL A 60 6.89 -13.69 -12.91
CA VAL A 60 7.30 -14.30 -11.63
C VAL A 60 7.56 -13.21 -10.59
N GLY A 61 8.25 -12.14 -10.97
CA GLY A 61 8.49 -10.98 -10.12
C GLY A 61 7.21 -10.26 -9.67
N LYS A 62 6.20 -10.15 -10.55
CA LYS A 62 4.89 -9.60 -10.21
C LYS A 62 4.19 -10.43 -9.13
N VAL A 63 4.22 -11.77 -9.23
CA VAL A 63 3.60 -12.64 -8.22
C VAL A 63 4.30 -12.50 -6.86
N LEU A 64 5.64 -12.44 -6.83
CA LEU A 64 6.39 -12.19 -5.60
C LEU A 64 6.01 -10.85 -4.95
N ASN A 65 5.84 -9.80 -5.77
CA ASN A 65 5.40 -8.49 -5.28
C ASN A 65 3.95 -8.50 -4.76
N ILE A 66 3.05 -9.22 -5.43
CA ILE A 66 1.66 -9.42 -4.96
C ILE A 66 1.67 -10.10 -3.59
N TYR A 67 2.47 -11.16 -3.42
CA TYR A 67 2.64 -11.84 -2.14
C TYR A 67 3.12 -10.88 -1.04
N ALA A 68 4.22 -10.17 -1.29
CA ALA A 68 4.84 -9.28 -0.30
C ALA A 68 3.88 -8.15 0.14
N ARG A 69 3.19 -7.52 -0.82
CA ARG A 69 2.25 -6.41 -0.53
C ARG A 69 0.99 -6.86 0.19
N SER A 70 0.47 -8.05 -0.13
CA SER A 70 -0.78 -8.54 0.49
C SER A 70 -0.58 -9.10 1.88
N THR A 71 0.63 -9.57 2.21
CA THR A 71 0.94 -10.18 3.52
C THR A 71 1.71 -9.24 4.45
N GLY A 72 2.40 -8.23 3.89
CA GLY A 72 3.40 -7.45 4.62
C GLY A 72 4.66 -8.27 4.96
N ASP A 73 4.80 -9.47 4.40
CA ASP A 73 5.97 -10.33 4.59
C ASP A 73 6.94 -10.15 3.42
N GLY A 74 7.87 -9.21 3.59
CA GLY A 74 8.95 -8.95 2.64
C GLY A 74 10.09 -9.95 2.74
N LYS A 75 10.14 -10.82 3.76
CA LYS A 75 11.34 -11.62 4.07
C LYS A 75 11.74 -12.57 2.95
N LEU A 76 10.79 -13.06 2.16
CA LEU A 76 11.13 -13.88 0.99
C LEU A 76 11.65 -13.06 -0.16
N LEU A 77 11.01 -11.93 -0.49
CA LEU A 77 11.53 -11.03 -1.51
C LEU A 77 12.95 -10.58 -1.12
N GLU A 78 13.15 -10.26 0.16
CA GLU A 78 14.44 -9.97 0.76
C GLU A 78 15.38 -11.19 0.70
N ALA A 79 14.99 -12.40 1.09
CA ALA A 79 15.87 -13.56 1.00
C ALA A 79 16.28 -13.89 -0.45
N LEU A 80 15.37 -13.67 -1.40
CA LEU A 80 15.62 -13.84 -2.84
C LEU A 80 16.51 -12.71 -3.42
N VAL A 81 16.46 -11.49 -2.86
CA VAL A 81 17.21 -10.30 -3.33
C VAL A 81 18.51 -10.06 -2.55
N ILE A 82 18.45 -10.05 -1.22
CA ILE A 82 19.53 -9.72 -0.26
C ILE A 82 20.65 -10.76 -0.28
N VAL A 83 20.44 -12.03 -0.57
CA VAL A 83 21.60 -12.93 -0.67
C VAL A 83 22.35 -12.79 -2.00
N GLY A 84 21.77 -12.08 -2.97
CA GLY A 84 22.54 -11.48 -4.06
C GLY A 84 23.42 -10.29 -3.62
N VAL A 85 23.14 -9.65 -2.48
CA VAL A 85 23.77 -8.39 -2.02
C VAL A 85 24.66 -8.57 -0.78
N ASN A 86 24.32 -9.40 0.20
CA ASN A 86 25.14 -9.69 1.39
C ASN A 86 26.34 -10.60 1.08
N ALA A 87 26.42 -11.15 -0.13
CA ALA A 87 27.67 -11.65 -0.68
C ALA A 87 28.68 -10.50 -0.95
N MET A 88 28.25 -9.24 -1.02
CA MET A 88 29.07 -8.09 -1.41
C MET A 88 29.64 -7.28 -0.23
N GLY A 89 29.99 -7.98 0.86
CA GLY A 89 31.17 -7.59 1.65
C GLY A 89 32.48 -8.07 1.03
N ASN A 90 32.41 -9.00 0.07
CA ASN A 90 33.51 -9.42 -0.79
C ASN A 90 32.93 -9.63 -2.20
N SER A 91 33.29 -8.78 -3.15
CA SER A 91 33.14 -9.16 -4.56
C SER A 91 33.74 -10.57 -4.71
N GLN A 92 32.97 -11.59 -5.15
CA GLN A 92 33.40 -12.85 -5.79
C GLN A 92 32.36 -14.01 -5.79
N GLN A 93 31.18 -13.95 -5.15
CA GLN A 93 30.18 -15.03 -5.30
C GLN A 93 28.90 -14.59 -6.04
N LYS A 94 28.94 -14.72 -7.37
CA LYS A 94 27.76 -14.70 -8.26
C LYS A 94 26.96 -16.01 -8.20
N ASN A 95 26.76 -16.58 -7.01
CA ASN A 95 25.98 -17.81 -6.89
C ASN A 95 24.54 -17.44 -6.53
N SER A 96 23.62 -17.63 -7.48
CA SER A 96 22.19 -17.55 -7.18
C SER A 96 21.87 -18.48 -6.02
N LEU A 97 21.22 -17.96 -4.98
CA LEU A 97 20.71 -18.79 -3.89
C LEU A 97 19.66 -19.79 -4.34
N LEU A 98 18.91 -19.43 -5.36
CA LEU A 98 17.87 -20.26 -5.92
C LEU A 98 18.44 -20.98 -7.14
N LEU A 99 18.47 -22.30 -7.08
CA LEU A 99 18.85 -23.15 -8.19
C LEU A 99 17.58 -23.81 -8.73
N CYS A 100 17.52 -23.96 -10.05
CA CYS A 100 16.35 -24.47 -10.73
C CYS A 100 16.71 -25.66 -11.60
N ASP A 101 15.83 -26.64 -11.58
CA ASP A 101 15.75 -27.68 -12.58
C ASP A 101 14.76 -27.23 -13.65
N ILE A 102 15.17 -27.26 -14.92
CA ILE A 102 14.36 -26.82 -16.06
C ILE A 102 14.26 -27.92 -17.11
N LYS A 103 13.15 -27.94 -17.85
CA LYS A 103 13.02 -28.73 -19.08
C LYS A 103 13.28 -27.87 -20.32
N VAL A 104 14.06 -28.44 -21.24
CA VAL A 104 14.50 -27.81 -22.48
C VAL A 104 14.12 -28.71 -23.64
N ASN A 105 13.63 -28.11 -24.72
CA ASN A 105 13.31 -28.79 -25.97
C ASN A 105 13.89 -27.97 -27.13
N ASN A 106 14.75 -28.54 -27.96
CA ASN A 106 15.43 -27.86 -29.06
C ASN A 106 16.07 -26.52 -28.64
N GLY A 107 16.74 -26.55 -27.47
CA GLY A 107 17.46 -25.43 -26.90
C GLY A 107 16.60 -24.34 -26.27
N ILE A 108 15.27 -24.46 -26.27
CA ILE A 108 14.36 -23.49 -25.64
C ILE A 108 13.71 -24.07 -24.39
N LEU A 109 13.33 -23.20 -23.44
CA LEU A 109 12.59 -23.60 -22.25
C LEU A 109 11.21 -24.15 -22.64
N ASP A 110 10.94 -25.41 -22.30
CA ASP A 110 9.70 -26.09 -22.69
C ASP A 110 9.41 -27.25 -21.72
N GLY A 111 8.49 -27.00 -20.79
CA GLY A 111 8.14 -27.89 -19.69
C GLY A 111 8.38 -27.28 -18.31
N ASP A 112 8.45 -28.15 -17.30
CA ASP A 112 8.48 -27.75 -15.90
C ASP A 112 9.77 -27.03 -15.49
N VAL A 113 9.61 -26.08 -14.58
CA VAL A 113 10.66 -25.41 -13.81
C VAL A 113 10.39 -25.63 -12.34
N SER A 114 11.39 -26.13 -11.61
CA SER A 114 11.31 -26.35 -10.17
C SER A 114 12.55 -25.77 -9.51
N CYS A 115 12.37 -24.81 -8.62
CA CYS A 115 13.46 -24.11 -7.98
C CYS A 115 13.50 -24.37 -6.47
N HIS A 116 14.70 -24.55 -5.95
CA HIS A 116 15.00 -24.85 -4.55
C HIS A 116 16.17 -24.00 -4.04
N LEU A 117 16.20 -23.76 -2.72
CA LEU A 117 17.36 -23.08 -2.13
C LEU A 117 18.62 -23.94 -2.28
N ASN A 118 19.76 -23.31 -2.51
CA ASN A 118 21.03 -24.00 -2.61
C ASN A 118 21.30 -24.80 -1.31
N GLY A 119 21.62 -26.08 -1.45
CA GLY A 119 21.79 -27.01 -0.31
C GLY A 119 20.49 -27.46 0.36
N LYS A 120 19.32 -27.15 -0.21
CA LYS A 120 18.00 -27.65 0.21
C LYS A 120 17.32 -28.36 -0.95
N GLU A 121 16.62 -29.44 -0.66
CA GLU A 121 15.85 -30.20 -1.67
C GLU A 121 14.45 -29.65 -1.87
N ASP A 122 13.92 -28.92 -0.88
CA ASP A 122 12.57 -28.42 -0.92
C ASP A 122 12.36 -27.38 -2.02
N THR A 123 11.32 -27.60 -2.82
CA THR A 123 10.92 -26.67 -3.87
C THR A 123 10.21 -25.47 -3.27
N ILE A 124 10.71 -24.28 -3.58
CA ILE A 124 10.10 -23.01 -3.15
C ILE A 124 9.33 -22.33 -4.29
N LEU A 125 9.62 -22.68 -5.55
CA LEU A 125 8.96 -22.10 -6.70
C LEU A 125 8.80 -23.15 -7.79
N LYS A 126 7.59 -23.31 -8.32
CA LYS A 126 7.28 -24.20 -9.44
C LYS A 126 6.48 -23.47 -10.50
N TYR A 127 6.82 -23.64 -11.76
CA TYR A 127 6.08 -23.11 -12.90
C TYR A 127 6.44 -23.91 -14.16
N LYS A 128 5.91 -23.55 -15.33
CA LYS A 128 6.29 -24.20 -16.59
C LYS A 128 6.40 -23.19 -17.73
N TYR A 129 7.19 -23.56 -18.72
CA TYR A 129 7.21 -22.94 -20.03
C TYR A 129 6.51 -23.84 -21.05
N SER A 130 5.92 -23.23 -22.07
CA SER A 130 5.45 -23.88 -23.30
C SER A 130 6.02 -23.08 -24.47
N ASN A 131 6.90 -23.69 -25.26
CA ASN A 131 7.60 -23.03 -26.36
C ASN A 131 8.24 -21.68 -25.96
N GLY A 132 8.97 -21.64 -24.84
CA GLY A 132 9.67 -20.45 -24.37
C GLY A 132 8.81 -19.39 -23.69
N LYS A 133 7.50 -19.63 -23.51
CA LYS A 133 6.58 -18.71 -22.80
C LYS A 133 6.02 -19.35 -21.54
N LEU A 134 5.84 -18.58 -20.46
CA LEU A 134 5.15 -19.09 -19.28
C LEU A 134 3.73 -19.54 -19.63
N ASP A 135 3.33 -20.67 -19.06
CA ASP A 135 2.00 -21.22 -19.27
C ASP A 135 1.53 -21.99 -18.02
N GLY A 136 0.23 -22.10 -17.81
CA GLY A 136 -0.39 -22.77 -16.66
C GLY A 136 -0.06 -22.15 -15.30
N THR A 137 0.12 -22.97 -14.26
CA THR A 137 0.15 -22.47 -12.87
C THR A 137 1.58 -22.26 -12.38
N LEU A 138 1.87 -21.05 -11.92
CA LEU A 138 3.00 -20.74 -11.06
C LEU A 138 2.58 -20.93 -9.60
N THR A 139 3.41 -21.61 -8.81
CA THR A 139 3.18 -21.85 -7.39
C THR A 139 4.40 -21.45 -6.57
N LEU A 140 4.16 -20.69 -5.50
CA LEU A 140 5.16 -20.27 -4.53
C LEU A 140 4.94 -21.02 -3.21
N TYR A 141 6.03 -21.50 -2.63
CA TYR A 141 6.04 -22.15 -1.32
C TYR A 141 7.02 -21.48 -0.36
N MET A 142 6.70 -21.50 0.93
CA MET A 142 7.53 -20.90 1.97
C MET A 142 7.51 -21.73 3.25
N PRO A 143 8.61 -21.73 4.01
CA PRO A 143 8.63 -22.32 5.35
C PRO A 143 7.68 -21.54 6.28
N THR A 144 6.93 -22.28 7.10
CA THR A 144 6.09 -21.70 8.15
C THR A 144 6.90 -21.37 9.39
N ASN A 145 6.45 -20.36 10.15
CA ASN A 145 7.10 -19.97 11.41
C ASN A 145 6.91 -20.99 12.55
N LYS A 146 5.97 -21.94 12.43
CA LYS A 146 5.64 -22.87 13.52
C LYS A 146 6.60 -24.05 13.57
N ASN A 147 6.96 -24.64 12.43
CA ASN A 147 7.77 -25.87 12.38
C ASN A 147 8.80 -25.91 11.23
N GLY A 148 8.88 -24.86 10.40
CA GLY A 148 9.70 -24.89 9.19
C GLY A 148 9.05 -25.64 8.01
N ASP A 149 7.86 -26.21 8.18
CA ASP A 149 7.09 -26.88 7.12
C ASP A 149 6.90 -25.95 5.94
N ILE A 150 7.13 -26.45 4.72
CA ILE A 150 6.96 -25.67 3.50
C ILE A 150 5.53 -25.76 3.01
N VAL A 151 4.86 -24.60 2.94
CA VAL A 151 3.45 -24.49 2.55
C VAL A 151 3.30 -23.63 1.31
N LYS A 152 2.27 -23.93 0.52
CA LYS A 152 1.89 -23.08 -0.61
C LYS A 152 1.39 -21.73 -0.08
N VAL A 153 1.98 -20.65 -0.58
CA VAL A 153 1.66 -19.28 -0.18
C VAL A 153 1.14 -18.42 -1.33
N ALA A 154 1.39 -18.81 -2.57
CA ALA A 154 0.76 -18.16 -3.73
C ALA A 154 0.59 -19.14 -4.88
N GLU A 155 -0.44 -18.90 -5.69
CA GLU A 155 -0.62 -19.52 -6.99
C GLU A 155 -1.07 -18.47 -7.99
N ALA A 156 -0.59 -18.56 -9.23
CA ALA A 156 -0.95 -17.63 -10.29
C ALA A 156 -1.13 -18.37 -11.62
N GLU A 157 -2.24 -18.08 -12.30
CA GLU A 157 -2.53 -18.60 -13.63
C GLU A 157 -1.84 -17.74 -14.69
N MET A 158 -1.09 -18.41 -15.56
CA MET A 158 -0.32 -17.85 -16.66
C MET A 158 -0.84 -18.43 -17.98
N SER A 159 -0.86 -17.61 -19.02
CA SER A 159 -1.09 -18.07 -20.39
C SER A 159 -0.30 -17.22 -21.36
N ASN A 160 0.34 -17.87 -22.34
CA ASN A 160 1.09 -17.19 -23.41
C ASN A 160 2.11 -16.15 -22.90
N GLY A 161 2.76 -16.44 -21.78
CA GLY A 161 3.83 -15.62 -21.21
C GLY A 161 3.36 -14.51 -20.26
N THR A 162 2.08 -14.42 -19.92
CA THR A 162 1.54 -13.37 -19.05
C THR A 162 0.54 -13.90 -18.03
N LEU A 163 0.32 -13.17 -16.92
CA LEU A 163 -0.75 -13.46 -15.96
C LEU A 163 -2.12 -13.40 -16.64
N ASN A 164 -2.84 -14.53 -16.65
CA ASN A 164 -4.15 -14.65 -17.27
C ASN A 164 -4.97 -15.68 -16.52
N GLY A 165 -5.94 -15.20 -15.75
CA GLY A 165 -6.70 -15.99 -14.78
C GLY A 165 -6.50 -15.50 -13.34
N LYS A 166 -6.67 -16.39 -12.37
CA LYS A 166 -6.62 -16.04 -10.95
C LYS A 166 -5.20 -16.05 -10.39
N THR A 167 -4.91 -15.09 -9.52
CA THR A 167 -3.77 -15.12 -8.60
C THR A 167 -4.28 -15.08 -7.18
N LYS A 168 -3.85 -16.03 -6.34
CA LYS A 168 -4.26 -16.13 -4.93
C LYS A 168 -3.06 -16.15 -4.03
N VAL A 169 -3.23 -15.60 -2.83
CA VAL A 169 -2.20 -15.57 -1.78
C VAL A 169 -2.77 -16.08 -0.48
N TRP A 170 -1.97 -16.89 0.22
CA TRP A 170 -2.25 -17.40 1.56
C TRP A 170 -1.21 -16.90 2.55
N SER A 171 -1.67 -16.65 3.78
CA SER A 171 -0.78 -16.36 4.90
C SER A 171 0.05 -17.59 5.24
N ALA A 172 1.39 -17.46 5.24
CA ALA A 172 2.28 -18.51 5.76
C ALA A 172 2.07 -18.76 7.27
N ARG A 173 1.50 -17.79 8.00
CA ARG A 173 1.22 -17.89 9.45
C ARG A 173 -0.04 -18.70 9.73
N THR A 174 -1.12 -18.46 8.97
CA THR A 174 -2.46 -19.00 9.30
C THR A 174 -2.98 -20.00 8.27
N GLY A 175 -2.35 -20.10 7.09
CA GLY A 175 -2.82 -20.90 5.96
C GLY A 175 -4.10 -20.37 5.30
N LYS A 176 -4.63 -19.23 5.76
CA LYS A 176 -5.85 -18.63 5.22
C LYS A 176 -5.55 -17.78 3.99
N GLN A 177 -6.49 -17.74 3.05
CA GLN A 177 -6.38 -16.90 1.85
C GLN A 177 -6.53 -15.43 2.27
N VAL A 178 -5.53 -14.61 1.94
CA VAL A 178 -5.48 -13.19 2.29
C VAL A 178 -5.70 -12.27 1.10
N PHE A 179 -5.55 -12.80 -0.11
CA PHE A 179 -5.73 -12.02 -1.34
C PHE A 179 -6.12 -12.90 -2.52
N GLU A 180 -6.95 -12.36 -3.40
CA GLU A 180 -7.24 -12.91 -4.73
C GLU A 180 -7.39 -11.76 -5.72
N ILE A 181 -6.82 -11.90 -6.92
CA ILE A 181 -6.99 -10.97 -8.04
C ILE A 181 -7.26 -11.76 -9.32
N THR A 182 -8.18 -11.27 -10.13
CA THR A 182 -8.42 -11.78 -11.48
C THR A 182 -7.63 -10.95 -12.49
N MET A 183 -6.84 -11.62 -13.32
CA MET A 183 -5.96 -11.02 -14.33
C MET A 183 -6.44 -11.40 -15.73
N LYS A 184 -6.30 -10.49 -16.68
CA LYS A 184 -6.46 -10.75 -18.11
C LYS A 184 -5.35 -10.02 -18.85
N ASP A 185 -4.56 -10.77 -19.61
CA ASP A 185 -3.45 -10.24 -20.41
C ASP A 185 -2.49 -9.36 -19.60
N GLY A 186 -2.15 -9.80 -18.38
CA GLY A 186 -1.24 -9.09 -17.48
C GLY A 186 -1.85 -7.92 -16.70
N LEU A 187 -3.13 -7.61 -16.91
CA LEU A 187 -3.84 -6.51 -16.24
C LEU A 187 -4.94 -7.03 -15.31
N ALA A 188 -5.16 -6.33 -14.20
CA ALA A 188 -6.28 -6.61 -13.31
C ALA A 188 -7.61 -6.45 -14.06
N ASN A 189 -8.46 -7.47 -14.05
CA ASN A 189 -9.73 -7.45 -14.75
C ASN A 189 -10.75 -8.36 -14.06
N GLY A 190 -11.84 -7.79 -13.55
CA GLY A 190 -12.78 -8.48 -12.67
C GLY A 190 -12.55 -8.11 -11.20
N THR A 191 -12.73 -9.06 -10.28
CA THR A 191 -12.74 -8.77 -8.84
C THR A 191 -11.39 -9.06 -8.19
N THR A 192 -11.00 -8.18 -7.27
CA THR A 192 -9.92 -8.36 -6.31
C THR A 192 -10.51 -8.39 -4.90
N ILE A 193 -10.02 -9.29 -4.05
CA ILE A 193 -10.47 -9.48 -2.66
C ILE A 193 -9.27 -9.36 -1.75
N GLN A 194 -9.41 -8.60 -0.66
CA GLN A 194 -8.44 -8.53 0.42
C GLN A 194 -9.07 -8.98 1.73
N ASN A 195 -8.41 -9.93 2.39
CA ASN A 195 -8.84 -10.48 3.65
C ASN A 195 -7.80 -10.20 4.75
N GLY A 196 -8.24 -10.14 6.00
CA GLY A 196 -7.35 -10.22 7.14
C GLY A 196 -6.67 -11.60 7.21
N ALA A 197 -5.66 -11.75 8.06
CA ALA A 197 -4.97 -13.03 8.21
C ALA A 197 -5.88 -14.14 8.80
N ASN A 198 -7.05 -13.80 9.34
CA ASN A 198 -8.09 -14.76 9.72
C ASN A 198 -8.94 -15.27 8.52
N GLY A 199 -8.77 -14.70 7.32
CA GLY A 199 -9.49 -15.04 6.10
C GLY A 199 -10.81 -14.27 5.88
N LYS A 200 -11.18 -13.32 6.74
CA LYS A 200 -12.37 -12.47 6.55
C LYS A 200 -12.07 -11.29 5.63
N THR A 201 -12.95 -11.07 4.66
CA THR A 201 -12.87 -9.93 3.72
C THR A 201 -13.09 -8.61 4.43
N PHE A 202 -12.22 -7.64 4.15
CA PHE A 202 -12.39 -6.24 4.57
C PHE A 202 -12.44 -5.25 3.40
N GLN A 203 -11.98 -5.67 2.22
CA GLN A 203 -11.99 -4.85 1.02
C GLN A 203 -12.18 -5.73 -0.22
N GLN A 204 -12.99 -5.23 -1.16
CA GLN A 204 -13.17 -5.80 -2.48
C GLN A 204 -13.08 -4.68 -3.51
N GLU A 205 -12.42 -4.94 -4.63
CA GLU A 205 -12.29 -3.99 -5.73
C GLU A 205 -12.75 -4.62 -7.04
N THR A 206 -13.39 -3.83 -7.88
CA THR A 206 -13.76 -4.22 -9.24
C THR A 206 -12.89 -3.47 -10.23
N TYR A 207 -12.23 -4.21 -11.11
CA TYR A 207 -11.33 -3.71 -12.14
C TYR A 207 -11.89 -3.94 -13.54
N GLU A 208 -11.59 -3.00 -14.43
CA GLU A 208 -11.72 -3.17 -15.88
C GLU A 208 -10.43 -2.71 -16.55
N SER A 209 -9.76 -3.63 -17.25
CA SER A 209 -8.51 -3.35 -17.98
C SER A 209 -7.46 -2.59 -17.17
N GLY A 210 -7.23 -3.02 -15.92
CA GLY A 210 -6.25 -2.44 -14.99
C GLY A 210 -6.75 -1.22 -14.20
N LYS A 211 -7.97 -0.72 -14.45
CA LYS A 211 -8.53 0.44 -13.75
C LYS A 211 -9.54 0.04 -12.70
N ILE A 212 -9.45 0.61 -11.51
CA ILE A 212 -10.43 0.39 -10.45
C ILE A 212 -11.69 1.18 -10.76
N LEU A 213 -12.83 0.50 -10.82
CA LEU A 213 -14.15 1.11 -11.02
C LEU A 213 -14.84 1.37 -9.68
N LYS A 214 -14.74 0.40 -8.77
CA LYS A 214 -15.45 0.40 -7.49
C LYS A 214 -14.62 -0.28 -6.41
N THR A 215 -14.64 0.28 -5.21
CA THR A 215 -14.15 -0.38 -3.99
C THR A 215 -15.30 -0.52 -2.99
N THR A 216 -15.52 -1.72 -2.48
CA THR A 216 -16.46 -2.02 -1.40
C THR A 216 -15.69 -2.37 -0.14
N TYR A 217 -16.13 -1.83 1.00
CA TYR A 217 -15.47 -1.92 2.29
C TYR A 217 -16.35 -2.71 3.27
N PHE A 218 -15.73 -3.60 4.05
CA PHE A 218 -16.43 -4.48 4.99
C PHE A 218 -15.85 -4.38 6.40
N ASN A 219 -16.71 -4.46 7.40
CA ASN A 219 -16.31 -4.52 8.79
C ASN A 219 -15.49 -5.82 9.03
N PRO A 220 -14.21 -5.74 9.42
CA PRO A 220 -13.32 -6.91 9.48
C PRO A 220 -13.76 -7.99 10.49
N SER A 221 -14.47 -7.60 11.55
CA SER A 221 -14.94 -8.53 12.57
C SER A 221 -16.24 -9.22 12.16
N THR A 222 -17.16 -8.50 11.51
CA THR A 222 -18.52 -9.00 11.19
C THR A 222 -18.73 -9.42 9.74
N GLY A 223 -17.86 -9.00 8.81
CA GLY A 223 -18.01 -9.20 7.37
C GLY A 223 -19.14 -8.38 6.72
N LYS A 224 -19.80 -7.49 7.47
CA LYS A 224 -20.88 -6.64 6.93
C LYS A 224 -20.29 -5.51 6.08
N GLU A 225 -20.92 -5.24 4.94
CA GLU A 225 -20.59 -4.06 4.13
C GLU A 225 -20.81 -2.77 4.94
N ILE A 226 -19.82 -1.89 4.91
CA ILE A 226 -19.87 -0.55 5.52
C ILE A 226 -20.24 0.48 4.45
N GLY A 227 -19.69 0.33 3.24
CA GLY A 227 -19.92 1.26 2.16
C GLY A 227 -19.09 0.92 0.93
N SER A 228 -19.27 1.72 -0.12
CA SER A 228 -18.48 1.62 -1.33
C SER A 228 -18.24 2.98 -1.96
N VAL A 229 -17.21 3.05 -2.80
CA VAL A 229 -16.87 4.24 -3.59
C VAL A 229 -16.73 3.89 -5.06
N ASN A 230 -17.09 4.84 -5.92
CA ASN A 230 -16.72 4.82 -7.34
C ASN A 230 -15.48 5.69 -7.54
N GLN A 231 -14.63 5.30 -8.49
CA GLN A 231 -13.38 6.00 -8.79
C GLN A 231 -13.34 6.48 -10.24
N ASP A 232 -12.57 7.54 -10.49
CA ASP A 232 -12.26 8.00 -11.84
C ASP A 232 -11.13 7.18 -12.48
N VAL A 233 -10.78 7.53 -13.71
CA VAL A 233 -9.72 6.85 -14.48
C VAL A 233 -8.32 6.95 -13.84
N GLN A 234 -8.13 7.85 -12.88
CA GLN A 234 -6.88 8.04 -12.12
C GLN A 234 -6.94 7.34 -10.74
N GLY A 235 -8.05 6.67 -10.41
CA GLY A 235 -8.26 6.03 -9.12
C GLY A 235 -8.70 7.00 -8.01
N LYS A 236 -9.05 8.25 -8.36
CA LYS A 236 -9.57 9.20 -7.37
C LYS A 236 -11.00 8.85 -7.02
N ILE A 237 -11.31 8.78 -5.72
CA ILE A 237 -12.68 8.59 -5.24
C ILE A 237 -13.55 9.74 -5.75
N ILE A 238 -14.66 9.42 -6.40
CA ILE A 238 -15.64 10.42 -6.88
C ILE A 238 -16.74 10.59 -5.84
N ASN A 239 -17.45 9.51 -5.52
CA ASN A 239 -18.62 9.50 -4.65
C ASN A 239 -18.66 8.23 -3.81
N GLY A 240 -19.30 8.30 -2.64
CA GLY A 240 -19.62 7.15 -1.80
C GLY A 240 -18.93 7.19 -0.44
N THR A 241 -18.86 6.05 0.23
CA THR A 241 -18.33 5.93 1.59
C THR A 241 -17.08 5.08 1.57
N SER A 242 -15.92 5.69 1.85
CA SER A 242 -14.65 5.00 1.97
C SER A 242 -14.36 4.59 3.40
N VAL A 243 -13.59 3.51 3.57
CA VAL A 243 -13.06 3.10 4.86
C VAL A 243 -11.54 2.97 4.76
N THR A 244 -10.82 3.63 5.66
CA THR A 244 -9.37 3.44 5.79
C THR A 244 -9.10 2.41 6.86
N TYR A 245 -8.23 1.43 6.56
CA TYR A 245 -7.85 0.39 7.50
C TYR A 245 -6.39 0.48 7.93
N TYR A 246 -6.15 0.15 9.19
CA TYR A 246 -4.87 -0.24 9.73
C TYR A 246 -4.75 -1.76 9.59
N ALA A 247 -4.11 -2.23 8.51
CA ALA A 247 -4.08 -3.66 8.17
C ALA A 247 -2.75 -4.36 8.51
N PHE A 248 -1.66 -3.62 8.66
CA PHE A 248 -0.31 -4.20 8.81
C PHE A 248 0.39 -3.65 10.03
N ASN A 249 1.15 -4.48 10.74
CA ASN A 249 2.09 -4.05 11.78
C ASN A 249 3.48 -4.65 11.50
N ASN A 250 4.40 -4.53 12.47
CA ASN A 250 5.76 -5.05 12.33
C ASN A 250 5.83 -6.58 12.16
N ALA A 251 4.74 -7.31 12.49
CA ALA A 251 4.61 -8.75 12.32
C ALA A 251 3.82 -9.13 11.04
N GLY A 252 3.52 -8.16 10.17
CA GLY A 252 2.79 -8.33 8.92
C GLY A 252 1.29 -8.05 9.04
N LEU A 253 0.51 -8.69 8.17
CA LEU A 253 -0.94 -8.56 8.11
C LEU A 253 -1.61 -8.96 9.44
N LEU A 254 -2.52 -8.13 9.92
CA LEU A 254 -3.33 -8.37 11.10
C LEU A 254 -4.40 -9.43 10.82
N ASP A 255 -4.73 -10.23 11.84
CA ASP A 255 -5.85 -11.18 11.75
C ASP A 255 -7.16 -10.42 11.47
N GLU A 256 -7.38 -9.31 12.19
CA GLU A 256 -8.48 -8.38 11.98
C GLU A 256 -7.94 -6.96 11.82
N PRO A 257 -7.90 -6.42 10.58
CA PRO A 257 -7.61 -5.01 10.33
C PRO A 257 -8.48 -4.09 11.17
N LYS A 258 -7.94 -2.93 11.57
CA LYS A 258 -8.67 -1.95 12.38
C LYS A 258 -9.18 -0.82 11.50
N ILE A 259 -10.43 -0.42 11.69
CA ILE A 259 -10.98 0.76 11.00
C ILE A 259 -10.31 1.99 11.61
N ILE A 260 -9.78 2.86 10.75
CA ILE A 260 -9.13 4.12 11.11
C ILE A 260 -10.15 5.24 10.93
N ASP A 261 -10.72 5.34 9.73
CA ASP A 261 -11.77 6.31 9.42
C ASP A 261 -12.83 5.72 8.49
N ILE A 262 -14.02 6.30 8.58
CA ILE A 262 -15.09 6.16 7.59
C ILE A 262 -15.37 7.56 7.09
N LYS A 263 -15.42 7.75 5.77
CA LYS A 263 -15.51 9.08 5.17
C LYS A 263 -16.41 9.08 3.94
N GLU A 264 -17.37 10.00 3.93
CA GLU A 264 -18.23 10.25 2.79
C GLU A 264 -17.57 11.20 1.78
N TYR A 265 -17.75 10.90 0.50
CA TYR A 265 -17.25 11.68 -0.62
C TYR A 265 -18.38 12.11 -1.54
N GLN A 266 -18.28 13.35 -2.01
CA GLN A 266 -19.07 13.89 -3.09
C GLN A 266 -18.16 14.69 -4.02
N ASN A 267 -18.29 14.51 -5.34
CA ASN A 267 -17.53 15.25 -6.35
C ASN A 267 -16.01 15.26 -6.07
N SER A 268 -15.50 14.10 -5.67
CA SER A 268 -14.10 13.86 -5.32
C SER A 268 -13.54 14.65 -4.16
N ARG A 269 -14.42 15.10 -3.25
CA ARG A 269 -14.04 15.77 -2.01
C ARG A 269 -14.75 15.11 -0.82
N PRO A 270 -14.07 14.99 0.33
CA PRO A 270 -14.73 14.65 1.58
C PRO A 270 -15.90 15.61 1.84
N SER A 271 -17.12 15.09 1.92
CA SER A 271 -18.32 15.88 2.10
C SER A 271 -19.40 15.01 2.71
N GLY A 272 -19.94 15.42 3.86
CA GLY A 272 -20.82 14.60 4.68
C GLY A 272 -20.13 14.05 5.91
N LYS A 273 -20.54 12.86 6.36
CA LYS A 273 -20.10 12.28 7.63
C LYS A 273 -18.65 11.76 7.54
N VAL A 274 -17.89 12.04 8.58
CA VAL A 274 -16.61 11.41 8.88
C VAL A 274 -16.66 10.84 10.28
N ILE A 275 -16.24 9.59 10.44
CA ILE A 275 -16.10 8.93 11.74
C ILE A 275 -14.64 8.57 11.91
N GLN A 276 -14.05 9.01 13.02
CA GLN A 276 -12.66 8.69 13.37
C GLN A 276 -12.65 7.67 14.50
N TYR A 277 -11.82 6.66 14.35
CA TYR A 277 -11.64 5.60 15.34
C TYR A 277 -10.25 5.64 15.95
N ASP A 278 -10.21 5.27 17.22
CA ASP A 278 -9.00 4.93 17.95
C ASP A 278 -8.54 3.55 17.50
N VAL A 279 -7.30 3.46 17.00
CA VAL A 279 -6.80 2.23 16.36
C VAL A 279 -6.61 1.09 17.37
N GLU A 280 -6.27 1.42 18.62
CA GLU A 280 -5.97 0.43 19.66
C GLU A 280 -7.24 -0.15 20.26
N THR A 281 -8.18 0.71 20.61
CA THR A 281 -9.42 0.34 21.31
C THR A 281 -10.58 0.05 20.37
N GLY A 282 -10.52 0.53 19.13
CA GLY A 282 -11.63 0.47 18.16
C GLY A 282 -12.83 1.36 18.51
N LYS A 283 -12.69 2.24 19.51
CA LYS A 283 -13.75 3.18 19.91
C LYS A 283 -13.83 4.35 18.94
N ILE A 284 -15.04 4.88 18.78
CA ILE A 284 -15.25 6.14 18.06
C ILE A 284 -14.61 7.27 18.87
N LEU A 285 -13.70 8.00 18.24
CA LEU A 285 -13.10 9.23 18.76
C LEU A 285 -13.97 10.44 18.42
N SER A 286 -14.52 10.47 17.21
CA SER A 286 -15.32 11.58 16.72
C SER A 286 -16.28 11.16 15.62
N GLU A 287 -17.45 11.80 15.62
CA GLU A 287 -18.32 11.94 14.46
C GLU A 287 -18.36 13.41 14.08
N LEU A 288 -17.81 13.75 12.92
CA LEU A 288 -17.73 15.12 12.42
C LEU A 288 -18.22 15.22 10.98
N THR A 289 -18.64 16.42 10.58
CA THR A 289 -19.11 16.69 9.23
C THR A 289 -18.04 17.43 8.45
N PHE A 290 -17.79 17.00 7.22
CA PHE A 290 -16.99 17.71 6.24
C PHE A 290 -17.88 18.42 5.23
N LYS A 291 -17.39 19.54 4.69
CA LYS A 291 -17.99 20.25 3.56
C LYS A 291 -16.90 20.62 2.57
N ASP A 292 -17.05 20.18 1.33
CA ASP A 292 -16.16 20.51 0.21
C ASP A 292 -14.67 20.27 0.48
N GLY A 293 -14.36 19.23 1.26
CA GLY A 293 -13.02 18.77 1.58
C GLY A 293 -12.46 19.25 2.91
N SER A 294 -13.18 20.11 3.64
CA SER A 294 -12.73 20.67 4.92
C SER A 294 -13.62 20.23 6.08
N PRO A 295 -13.07 20.06 7.30
CA PRO A 295 -13.89 19.90 8.50
C PRO A 295 -14.85 21.09 8.65
N TYR A 296 -16.11 20.80 8.98
CA TYR A 296 -17.17 21.80 9.09
C TYR A 296 -17.72 21.87 10.50
N ASN A 297 -18.13 20.74 11.08
CA ASN A 297 -18.68 20.67 12.44
C ASN A 297 -18.18 19.42 13.17
N GLY A 298 -17.70 19.57 14.40
CA GLY A 298 -17.32 18.47 15.29
C GLY A 298 -15.85 18.47 15.69
N LEU A 299 -15.43 17.45 16.46
CA LEU A 299 -14.05 17.31 16.92
C LEU A 299 -13.20 16.65 15.82
N TYR A 300 -12.05 17.22 15.50
CA TYR A 300 -11.12 16.64 14.56
C TYR A 300 -9.84 16.20 15.27
N TYR A 301 -9.60 14.89 15.25
CA TYR A 301 -8.38 14.29 15.77
C TYR A 301 -7.39 14.12 14.63
N ARG A 302 -6.34 14.94 14.62
CA ARG A 302 -5.24 14.80 13.66
C ARG A 302 -4.41 13.56 14.02
N ARG A 303 -4.07 12.74 13.03
CA ARG A 303 -3.15 11.61 13.23
C ARG A 303 -1.71 12.04 13.07
N GLU A 304 -0.86 11.44 13.88
CA GLU A 304 0.59 11.56 13.77
C GLU A 304 1.11 10.78 12.54
N PRO A 305 2.35 11.05 12.09
CA PRO A 305 2.94 10.38 10.92
C PRO A 305 3.02 8.85 11.03
N ASP A 306 2.95 8.29 12.24
CA ASP A 306 2.92 6.84 12.45
C ASP A 306 1.59 6.18 12.04
N GLY A 307 0.57 6.98 11.72
CA GLY A 307 -0.76 6.53 11.30
C GLY A 307 -1.62 5.91 12.42
N ARG A 308 -1.10 5.80 13.64
CA ARG A 308 -1.79 5.19 14.80
C ARG A 308 -2.15 6.22 15.85
N SER A 309 -1.19 7.05 16.24
CA SER A 309 -1.35 8.00 17.33
C SER A 309 -2.14 9.23 16.89
N ILE A 310 -2.84 9.82 17.84
CA ILE A 310 -3.63 11.04 17.66
C ILE A 310 -3.02 12.20 18.43
N LYS A 311 -3.06 13.38 17.82
CA LYS A 311 -2.66 14.63 18.45
C LYS A 311 -3.75 15.09 19.41
N ASN A 312 -3.36 15.40 20.65
CA ASN A 312 -4.23 15.96 21.68
C ASN A 312 -3.81 17.40 22.05
N PRO A 313 -4.77 18.29 22.37
CA PRO A 313 -6.21 18.09 22.26
C PRO A 313 -6.71 18.09 20.79
N PRO A 314 -7.91 17.57 20.49
CA PRO A 314 -8.52 17.68 19.18
C PRO A 314 -8.87 19.14 18.83
N GLU A 315 -8.99 19.42 17.54
CA GLU A 315 -9.47 20.71 17.03
C GLU A 315 -11.00 20.67 16.92
N GLU A 316 -11.72 21.54 17.64
CA GLU A 316 -13.18 21.65 17.52
C GLU A 316 -13.54 22.60 16.37
N TYR A 317 -14.33 22.12 15.41
CA TYR A 317 -14.83 22.92 14.28
C TYR A 317 -16.31 23.28 14.47
N ILE A 318 -16.64 24.54 14.18
CA ILE A 318 -17.98 25.10 14.20
C ILE A 318 -18.15 25.92 12.91
N ASN A 319 -19.04 25.48 12.03
CA ASN A 319 -19.32 26.08 10.72
C ASN A 319 -18.07 26.35 9.84
N GLY A 320 -17.10 25.45 9.88
CA GLY A 320 -15.88 25.53 9.08
C GLY A 320 -14.74 26.33 9.72
N GLU A 321 -14.96 26.90 10.90
CA GLU A 321 -13.93 27.59 11.68
C GLU A 321 -13.55 26.78 12.91
N THR A 322 -12.29 26.86 13.32
CA THR A 322 -11.87 26.26 14.60
C THR A 322 -12.36 27.10 15.77
N LYS A 323 -12.69 26.46 16.89
CA LYS A 323 -13.07 27.16 18.13
C LYS A 323 -12.01 28.16 18.59
N SER A 324 -10.73 27.82 18.44
CA SER A 324 -9.63 28.74 18.76
C SER A 324 -9.65 30.01 17.90
N GLN A 325 -10.02 29.92 16.62
CA GLN A 325 -10.17 31.09 15.74
C GLN A 325 -11.37 31.93 16.16
N ILE A 326 -12.50 31.28 16.48
CA ILE A 326 -13.71 31.96 16.95
C ILE A 326 -13.43 32.71 18.26
N GLU A 327 -12.76 32.08 19.22
CA GLU A 327 -12.39 32.69 20.50
C GLU A 327 -11.38 33.84 20.31
N ALA A 328 -10.41 33.69 19.41
CA ALA A 328 -9.47 34.77 19.09
C ALA A 328 -10.19 35.99 18.50
N ARG A 329 -11.14 35.77 17.58
CA ARG A 329 -11.96 36.85 17.01
C ARG A 329 -12.80 37.54 18.08
N LYS A 330 -13.47 36.78 18.96
CA LYS A 330 -14.26 37.35 20.07
C LYS A 330 -13.41 38.23 20.99
N ARG A 331 -12.19 37.80 21.33
CA ARG A 331 -11.27 38.61 22.15
C ARG A 331 -10.89 39.93 21.47
N ILE A 332 -10.72 39.92 20.15
CA ILE A 332 -10.43 41.14 19.38
C ILE A 332 -11.65 42.06 19.39
N GLU A 333 -12.85 41.54 19.09
CA GLU A 333 -14.10 42.29 19.12
C GLU A 333 -14.38 42.91 20.50
N GLU A 334 -14.15 42.16 21.58
CA GLU A 334 -14.28 42.64 22.96
C GLU A 334 -13.25 43.74 23.29
N ALA A 335 -12.00 43.57 22.86
CA ALA A 335 -10.96 44.58 23.06
C ALA A 335 -11.24 45.87 22.28
N GLU A 336 -11.75 45.78 21.06
CA GLU A 336 -12.19 46.92 20.25
C GLU A 336 -13.38 47.64 20.90
N ALA A 337 -14.38 46.88 21.37
CA ALA A 337 -15.53 47.46 22.07
C ALA A 337 -15.11 48.17 23.36
N GLN A 338 -14.17 47.61 24.12
CA GLN A 338 -13.63 48.24 25.33
C GLN A 338 -12.83 49.51 25.01
N ARG A 339 -12.02 49.49 23.95
CA ARG A 339 -11.30 50.69 23.48
C ARG A 339 -12.25 51.80 23.09
N LYS A 340 -13.29 51.50 22.31
CA LYS A 340 -14.29 52.48 21.91
C LYS A 340 -15.03 53.08 23.10
N LYS A 341 -15.37 52.27 24.11
CA LYS A 341 -15.99 52.76 25.34
C LYS A 341 -15.06 53.71 26.11
N LEU A 342 -13.77 53.38 26.23
CA LEU A 342 -12.78 54.24 26.87
C LEU A 342 -12.56 55.55 26.09
N GLU A 343 -12.60 55.50 24.76
CA GLU A 343 -12.56 56.70 23.91
C GLU A 343 -13.78 57.59 24.14
N GLU A 344 -15.00 57.02 24.19
CA GLU A 344 -16.23 57.75 24.50
C GLU A 344 -16.19 58.38 25.90
N GLU A 345 -15.73 57.64 26.92
CA GLU A 345 -15.55 58.17 28.28
C GLU A 345 -14.52 59.30 28.34
N SER A 346 -13.39 59.15 27.63
CA SER A 346 -12.35 60.18 27.54
C SER A 346 -12.87 61.46 26.90
N GLN A 347 -13.66 61.35 25.83
CA GLN A 347 -14.29 62.49 25.16
C GLN A 347 -15.26 63.23 26.06
N ILE A 348 -16.04 62.52 26.89
CA ILE A 348 -16.92 63.15 27.89
C ILE A 348 -16.12 63.98 28.90
N VAL A 349 -15.01 63.43 29.40
CA VAL A 349 -14.14 64.15 30.36
C VAL A 349 -13.49 65.37 29.72
N ILE A 350 -12.98 65.24 28.50
CA ILE A 350 -12.41 66.36 27.73
C ILE A 350 -13.46 67.46 27.52
N GLN A 351 -14.68 67.10 27.12
CA GLN A 351 -15.76 68.06 26.91
C GLN A 351 -16.11 68.82 28.19
N ALA A 352 -16.21 68.12 29.33
CA ALA A 352 -16.46 68.75 30.63
C ALA A 352 -15.31 69.69 31.05
N CYS A 353 -14.06 69.30 30.77
CA CYS A 353 -12.89 70.15 30.99
C CYS A 353 -12.91 71.42 30.12
N ILE A 354 -13.26 71.31 28.84
CA ILE A 354 -13.38 72.46 27.94
C ILE A 354 -14.44 73.44 28.46
N GLU A 355 -15.59 72.94 28.89
CA GLU A 355 -16.65 73.77 29.49
C GLU A 355 -16.16 74.48 30.76
N ARG A 356 -15.34 73.82 31.59
CA ARG A 356 -14.71 74.43 32.75
C ARG A 356 -13.74 75.54 32.34
N LEU A 357 -12.81 75.28 31.41
CA LEU A 357 -11.79 76.25 30.99
C LEU A 357 -12.39 77.46 30.26
N LYS A 358 -13.46 77.29 29.48
CA LYS A 358 -14.17 78.42 28.85
C LYS A 358 -14.72 79.43 29.85
N ASN A 359 -15.00 79.00 31.08
CA ASN A 359 -15.49 79.84 32.16
C ASN A 359 -14.36 80.43 33.04
N ASP A 360 -13.10 80.10 32.76
CA ASP A 360 -11.92 80.67 33.42
C ASP A 360 -11.42 81.89 32.64
N GLU A 361 -11.28 83.04 33.32
CA GLU A 361 -10.87 84.30 32.71
C GLU A 361 -9.50 84.21 32.01
N ASN A 362 -8.63 83.29 32.44
CA ASN A 362 -7.31 83.08 31.83
C ASN A 362 -7.37 82.32 30.50
N TYR A 363 -8.46 81.60 30.24
CA TYR A 363 -8.60 80.69 29.09
C TYR A 363 -9.79 81.05 28.17
N ALA A 364 -10.66 81.99 28.58
CA ALA A 364 -11.89 82.33 27.87
C ALA A 364 -11.72 82.83 26.42
N SER A 365 -10.53 83.33 26.05
CA SER A 365 -10.23 83.81 24.69
C SER A 365 -9.49 82.80 23.80
N TYR A 366 -9.23 81.59 24.29
CA TYR A 366 -8.49 80.57 23.55
C TYR A 366 -9.41 79.81 22.58
N ASP A 367 -8.86 79.43 21.42
CA ASP A 367 -9.55 78.61 20.45
C ASP A 367 -9.79 77.19 20.99
N ILE A 368 -10.86 76.55 20.49
CA ILE A 368 -11.29 75.24 20.97
C ILE A 368 -10.21 74.17 20.83
N ASP A 369 -9.39 74.23 19.76
CA ASP A 369 -8.29 73.29 19.52
C ASP A 369 -7.20 73.39 20.61
N VAL A 370 -6.97 74.59 21.15
CA VAL A 370 -6.01 74.79 22.24
C VAL A 370 -6.58 74.28 23.56
N LEU A 371 -7.88 74.52 23.82
CA LEU A 371 -8.56 74.00 25.00
C LEU A 371 -8.64 72.46 24.99
N GLU A 372 -8.89 71.84 23.82
CA GLU A 372 -8.86 70.39 23.64
C GLU A 372 -7.48 69.81 23.94
N SER A 373 -6.41 70.45 23.45
CA SER A 373 -5.03 70.03 23.72
C SER A 373 -4.68 70.08 25.22
N GLU A 374 -5.05 71.15 25.92
CA GLU A 374 -4.82 71.30 27.37
C GLU A 374 -5.61 70.26 28.17
N CYS A 375 -6.89 70.07 27.86
CA CYS A 375 -7.72 69.06 28.53
C CYS A 375 -7.26 67.62 28.24
N GLN A 376 -6.74 67.35 27.04
CA GLN A 376 -6.14 66.06 26.71
C GLN A 376 -4.85 65.83 27.51
N GLN A 377 -4.05 66.88 27.74
CA GLN A 377 -2.87 66.80 28.60
C GLN A 377 -3.25 66.55 30.06
N GLU A 378 -4.24 67.28 30.61
CA GLU A 378 -4.76 67.05 31.96
C GLU A 378 -5.26 65.60 32.14
N LEU A 379 -6.02 65.07 31.17
CA LEU A 379 -6.51 63.68 31.21
C LEU A 379 -5.36 62.66 31.21
N ASN A 380 -4.31 62.92 30.42
CA ASN A 380 -3.13 62.06 30.36
C ASN A 380 -2.34 62.08 31.68
N GLU A 381 -2.27 63.23 32.37
CA GLU A 381 -1.63 63.38 33.68
C GLU A 381 -2.43 62.68 34.79
N MET A 382 -3.77 62.67 34.71
CA MET A 382 -4.64 61.94 35.65
C MET A 382 -4.61 60.42 35.47
N SER A 383 -4.15 59.94 34.31
CA SER A 383 -4.14 58.51 33.95
C SER A 383 -2.79 57.82 34.22
N GLN A 384 -1.77 58.55 34.68
CA GLN A 384 -0.48 58.03 35.19
C GLN A 384 -0.58 57.70 36.68
#